data_AF-A0A958PF07-F1
#
_entry.id   AF-A0A958PF07-F1
#
_cell.length_a   1.000
_cell.length_b   1.000
_cell.length_c   1.000
_cell.angle_alpha   90.00
_cell.angle_beta   90.00
_cell.angle_gamma   90.00
#
_symmetry.space_group_name_H-M   'P 1'
#
loop_
_entity.id
_entity.type
_entity.pdbx_description
1 polymer ?
#
loop_
_entity_poly.entity_id
_entity_poly.type
_entity_poly.pdbx_seq_one_letter_code
_entity_poly.pdbx_strand_id
1 'polypeptide(L)'
;MMDNSLTTAKDYRKYMGSIFMLSFGIISFARWNNSGELFFLLLAFRDFVASYFLAKREKAEIEGSKKMAVLAYLSSALPLLYFSAPFGFAPRLNSLIADICTILGFLIVTWATIDLGTKLGVSPAKRGEKVTKGLYKLVGHPMYLGYAIAQLGWIFLNKWNVLIYLVCMTLFVVRAKAEVKIIE
;
A
#
# COMPACT_ATOMS: atom_id res chain seq x y z
N MET A 1 41.15 24.88 6.40
CA MET A 1 40.41 24.09 5.39
C MET A 1 40.48 22.63 5.79
N MET A 2 39.41 22.10 6.38
CA MET A 2 39.21 20.66 6.51
C MET A 2 37.76 20.41 6.08
N ASP A 3 37.62 20.00 4.82
CA ASP A 3 36.38 19.56 4.21
C ASP A 3 35.94 18.27 4.89
N ASN A 4 34.96 18.40 5.79
CA ASN A 4 34.32 17.28 6.45
C ASN A 4 33.24 16.74 5.50
N SER A 5 33.68 16.12 4.41
CA SER A 5 32.83 15.38 3.49
C SER A 5 32.32 14.12 4.21
N LEU A 6 31.28 14.33 5.04
CA LEU A 6 30.42 13.27 5.53
C LEU A 6 29.95 12.49 4.31
N THR A 7 30.56 11.31 4.13
CA THR A 7 30.11 10.30 3.19
C THR A 7 28.65 10.04 3.51
N THR A 8 27.76 10.68 2.76
CA THR A 8 26.33 10.51 2.88
C THR A 8 26.05 9.09 2.42
N ALA A 9 26.09 8.14 3.36
CA ALA A 9 25.76 6.75 3.10
C ALA A 9 24.44 6.74 2.32
N LYS A 10 24.52 6.29 1.06
CA LYS A 10 23.36 6.21 0.18
C LYS A 10 22.38 5.25 0.84
N ASP A 11 21.17 5.72 1.14
CA ASP A 11 20.10 4.84 1.65
C ASP A 11 19.64 3.92 0.53
N TYR A 12 20.37 2.82 0.32
CA TYR A 12 20.05 1.81 -0.70
C TYR A 12 18.68 1.14 -0.46
N ARG A 13 18.15 1.19 0.77
CA ARG A 13 16.87 0.55 1.10
C ARG A 13 15.69 1.25 0.46
N LYS A 14 15.81 2.54 0.10
CA LYS A 14 14.75 3.26 -0.60
C LYS A 14 14.54 2.75 -2.03
N TYR A 15 15.64 2.41 -2.69
CA TYR A 15 15.62 1.83 -4.04
C TYR A 15 15.09 0.40 -4.00
N MET A 16 15.47 -0.41 -3.00
CA MET A 16 14.89 -1.75 -2.84
C MET A 16 13.37 -1.70 -2.70
N GLY A 17 12.84 -0.81 -1.84
CA GLY A 17 11.40 -0.65 -1.67
C GLY A 17 10.68 -0.16 -2.92
N SER A 18 11.29 0.79 -3.64
CA SER A 18 10.79 1.27 -4.93
C SER A 18 10.74 0.15 -5.97
N ILE A 19 11.79 -0.68 -6.08
CA ILE A 19 11.85 -1.80 -7.02
C ILE A 19 10.75 -2.83 -6.71
N PHE A 20 10.59 -3.24 -5.45
CA PHE A 20 9.52 -4.18 -5.08
C PHE A 20 8.14 -3.66 -5.48
N MET A 21 7.87 -2.38 -5.21
CA MET A 21 6.58 -1.79 -5.55
C MET A 21 6.39 -1.62 -7.05
N LEU A 22 7.44 -1.28 -7.78
CA LEU A 22 7.41 -1.26 -9.24
C LEU A 22 7.08 -2.66 -9.80
N SER A 23 7.70 -3.72 -9.27
CA SER A 23 7.39 -5.10 -9.68
C SER A 23 5.95 -5.48 -9.40
N PHE A 24 5.39 -5.13 -8.24
CA PHE A 24 3.99 -5.42 -7.91
C PHE A 24 3.04 -4.64 -8.83
N GLY A 25 3.40 -3.40 -9.17
CA GLY A 25 2.67 -2.60 -10.15
C GLY A 25 2.66 -3.23 -11.54
N ILE A 26 3.80 -3.75 -12.02
CA ILE A 26 3.89 -4.46 -13.30
C ILE A 26 3.03 -5.74 -13.28
N ILE A 27 3.09 -6.53 -12.21
CA ILE A 27 2.27 -7.75 -12.08
C ILE A 27 0.78 -7.39 -12.08
N SER A 28 0.38 -6.35 -11.33
CA SER A 28 -0.99 -5.85 -11.30
C SER A 28 -1.45 -5.39 -12.67
N PHE A 29 -0.62 -4.63 -13.39
CA PHE A 29 -0.93 -4.18 -14.74
C PHE A 29 -1.09 -5.34 -15.72
N ALA A 30 -0.23 -6.36 -15.63
CA ALA A 30 -0.37 -7.59 -16.41
C ALA A 30 -1.68 -8.33 -16.07
N ARG A 31 -2.07 -8.41 -14.80
CA ARG A 31 -3.36 -9.00 -14.40
C ARG A 31 -4.54 -8.21 -14.94
N TRP A 32 -4.47 -6.89 -14.95
CA TRP A 32 -5.49 -6.04 -15.56
C TRP A 32 -5.61 -6.30 -17.06
N ASN A 33 -4.51 -6.35 -17.82
CA ASN A 33 -4.54 -6.66 -19.26
C ASN A 33 -5.21 -8.00 -19.57
N ASN A 34 -5.10 -8.98 -18.68
CA ASN A 34 -5.71 -10.30 -18.86
C ASN A 34 -7.18 -10.37 -18.41
N SER A 35 -7.59 -9.58 -17.42
CA SER A 35 -8.91 -9.71 -16.78
C SER A 35 -9.87 -8.57 -17.05
N GLY A 36 -9.37 -7.39 -17.43
CA GLY A 36 -10.16 -6.15 -17.56
C GLY A 36 -10.60 -5.53 -16.23
N GLU A 37 -10.28 -6.15 -15.09
CA GLU A 37 -10.82 -5.79 -13.78
C GLU A 37 -10.17 -4.51 -13.22
N LEU A 38 -11.00 -3.53 -12.86
CA LEU A 38 -10.57 -2.18 -12.45
C LEU A 38 -9.63 -2.18 -11.25
N PHE A 39 -9.79 -3.14 -10.34
CA PHE A 39 -8.95 -3.29 -9.15
C PHE A 39 -7.49 -3.49 -9.47
N PHE A 40 -7.16 -4.33 -10.46
CA PHE A 40 -5.76 -4.56 -10.80
C PHE A 40 -5.14 -3.34 -11.47
N LEU A 41 -5.94 -2.55 -12.21
CA LEU A 41 -5.49 -1.27 -12.77
C LEU A 41 -5.18 -0.25 -11.67
N LEU A 42 -6.12 -0.04 -10.74
CA LEU A 42 -5.92 0.93 -9.64
C LEU A 42 -4.87 0.45 -8.64
N LEU A 43 -4.73 -0.86 -8.44
CA LEU A 43 -3.64 -1.47 -7.69
C LEU A 43 -2.28 -1.17 -8.34
N ALA A 44 -2.18 -1.33 -9.67
CA ALA A 44 -0.98 -0.99 -10.42
C ALA A 44 -0.62 0.50 -10.27
N PHE A 45 -1.60 1.38 -10.45
CA PHE A 45 -1.43 2.82 -10.26
C PHE A 45 -0.92 3.15 -8.85
N ARG A 46 -1.56 2.59 -7.82
CA ARG A 46 -1.15 2.75 -6.42
C ARG A 46 0.31 2.33 -6.22
N ASP A 47 0.71 1.20 -6.79
CA ASP A 47 2.06 0.65 -6.62
C ASP A 47 3.13 1.45 -7.37
N PHE A 48 2.80 2.01 -8.53
CA PHE A 48 3.66 2.96 -9.24
C PHE A 48 3.84 4.27 -8.47
N VAL A 49 2.74 4.82 -7.93
CA VAL A 49 2.80 6.02 -7.07
C VAL A 49 3.65 5.74 -5.82
N ALA A 50 3.42 4.61 -5.15
CA ALA A 50 4.21 4.21 -3.99
C ALA A 50 5.70 4.03 -4.35
N SER A 51 5.99 3.39 -5.48
CA SER A 51 7.36 3.23 -5.98
C SER A 51 8.07 4.58 -6.17
N TYR A 52 7.39 5.55 -6.79
CA TYR A 52 7.91 6.90 -7.00
C TYR A 52 8.22 7.62 -5.68
N PHE A 53 7.25 7.63 -4.75
CA PHE A 53 7.44 8.30 -3.46
C PHE A 53 8.52 7.62 -2.61
N LEU A 54 8.65 6.28 -2.67
CA LEU A 54 9.71 5.56 -1.98
C LEU A 54 11.09 5.88 -2.54
N ALA A 55 11.24 6.07 -3.85
CA ALA A 55 12.51 6.47 -4.45
C ALA A 55 12.96 7.88 -3.97
N LYS A 56 11.97 8.76 -3.73
CA LYS A 56 12.16 10.14 -3.25
C LYS A 56 12.09 10.30 -1.73
N ARG A 57 11.89 9.21 -0.98
CA ARG A 57 11.60 9.30 0.46
C ARG A 57 12.76 9.88 1.27
N GLU A 58 12.41 10.51 2.38
CA GLU A 58 13.34 11.00 3.39
C GLU A 58 14.01 9.85 4.16
N LYS A 59 15.19 10.14 4.74
CA LYS A 59 15.89 9.18 5.60
C LYS A 59 15.09 8.95 6.88
N ALA A 60 15.09 7.71 7.36
CA ALA A 60 14.45 7.37 8.63
C ALA A 60 15.33 7.81 9.81
N GLU A 61 14.70 8.40 10.82
CA GLU A 61 15.31 8.69 12.13
C GLU A 61 15.28 7.43 13.01
N ILE A 62 14.14 6.72 12.99
CA ILE A 62 13.92 5.47 13.72
C ILE A 62 13.39 4.44 12.74
N GLU A 63 14.05 3.29 12.66
CA GLU A 63 13.60 2.17 11.85
C GLU A 63 12.94 1.09 12.72
N GLY A 64 11.86 0.49 12.20
CA GLY A 64 11.27 -0.69 12.81
C GLY A 64 12.12 -1.95 12.63
N SER A 65 11.65 -3.05 13.22
CA SER A 65 12.31 -4.36 13.12
C SER A 65 12.35 -4.90 11.68
N LYS A 66 13.45 -5.58 11.30
CA LYS A 66 13.57 -6.27 10.00
C LYS A 66 12.44 -7.28 9.75
N LYS A 67 11.97 -7.96 10.80
CA LYS A 67 10.82 -8.90 10.70
C LYS A 67 9.55 -8.16 10.28
N MET A 68 9.32 -6.97 10.83
CA MET A 68 8.19 -6.12 10.45
C MET A 68 8.34 -5.57 9.03
N ALA A 69 9.56 -5.31 8.57
CA ALA A 69 9.79 -4.92 7.18
C ALA A 69 9.41 -6.05 6.20
N VAL A 70 9.86 -7.28 6.45
CA VAL A 70 9.49 -8.46 5.64
C VAL A 70 7.97 -8.64 5.64
N LEU A 71 7.35 -8.60 6.83
CA LEU A 71 5.90 -8.71 6.98
C LEU A 71 5.17 -7.63 6.17
N ALA A 72 5.70 -6.41 6.15
CA ALA A 72 5.13 -5.30 5.43
C ALA A 72 5.17 -5.49 3.90
N TYR A 73 6.29 -5.97 3.34
CA TYR A 73 6.36 -6.26 1.91
C TYR A 73 5.46 -7.43 1.52
N LEU A 74 5.41 -8.49 2.33
CA LEU A 74 4.49 -9.61 2.11
C LEU A 74 3.04 -9.16 2.14
N SER A 75 2.65 -8.34 3.13
CA SER A 75 1.28 -7.81 3.20
C SER A 75 0.93 -6.93 2.00
N SER A 76 1.90 -6.13 1.51
CA SER A 76 1.69 -5.29 0.33
C SER A 76 1.52 -6.09 -0.96
N ALA A 77 2.04 -7.33 -1.02
CA ALA A 77 1.89 -8.24 -2.15
C ALA A 77 0.57 -9.03 -2.14
N LEU A 78 -0.07 -9.22 -0.99
CA LEU A 78 -1.31 -10.03 -0.87
C LEU A 78 -2.45 -9.62 -1.82
N PRO A 79 -2.70 -8.33 -2.09
CA PRO A 79 -3.72 -7.93 -3.07
C PRO A 79 -3.54 -8.54 -4.47
N LEU A 80 -2.31 -8.91 -4.85
CA LEU A 80 -2.02 -9.58 -6.12
C LEU A 80 -2.62 -10.98 -6.23
N LEU A 81 -2.91 -11.61 -5.08
CA LEU A 81 -3.43 -12.97 -4.99
C LEU A 81 -4.97 -13.03 -5.07
N TYR A 82 -5.64 -11.88 -5.12
CA TYR A 82 -7.09 -11.84 -5.24
C TYR A 82 -7.55 -12.57 -6.51
N PHE A 83 -8.56 -13.41 -6.36
CA PHE A 83 -9.17 -14.14 -7.45
C PHE A 83 -10.15 -13.23 -8.19
N SER A 84 -10.06 -13.23 -9.52
CA SER A 84 -11.03 -12.60 -10.41
C SER A 84 -12.39 -13.32 -10.37
N ALA A 85 -13.37 -12.74 -11.05
CA ALA A 85 -14.68 -13.36 -11.24
C ALA A 85 -14.55 -14.78 -11.83
N PRO A 86 -15.22 -15.80 -11.27
CA PRO A 86 -15.24 -17.15 -11.82
C PRO A 86 -15.71 -17.14 -13.28
N PHE A 87 -14.98 -17.82 -14.16
CA PHE A 87 -15.27 -17.88 -15.60
C PHE A 87 -15.33 -16.51 -16.31
N GLY A 88 -14.78 -15.45 -15.70
CA GLY A 88 -14.83 -14.09 -16.25
C GLY A 88 -16.22 -13.46 -16.20
N PHE A 89 -17.16 -14.04 -15.44
CA PHE A 89 -18.52 -13.52 -15.34
C PHE A 89 -18.95 -13.38 -13.88
N ALA A 90 -19.43 -12.20 -13.51
CA ALA A 90 -20.07 -11.94 -12.23
C ALA A 90 -21.41 -11.23 -12.46
N PRO A 91 -22.39 -11.40 -11.56
CA PRO A 91 -23.60 -10.60 -11.60
C PRO A 91 -23.27 -9.11 -11.63
N ARG A 92 -23.94 -8.35 -12.51
CA ARG A 92 -23.66 -6.91 -12.72
C ARG A 92 -23.64 -6.10 -11.42
N LEU A 93 -24.54 -6.42 -10.49
CA LEU A 93 -24.59 -5.77 -9.19
C LEU A 93 -23.31 -6.00 -8.37
N ASN A 94 -22.75 -7.21 -8.39
CA ASN A 94 -21.52 -7.55 -7.66
C ASN A 94 -20.32 -6.81 -8.27
N SER A 95 -20.22 -6.75 -9.61
CA SER A 95 -19.18 -5.98 -10.29
C SER A 95 -19.28 -4.49 -9.96
N LEU A 96 -20.48 -3.91 -9.98
CA LEU A 96 -20.66 -2.51 -9.62
C LEU A 96 -20.26 -2.21 -8.16
N ILE A 97 -20.63 -3.08 -7.22
CA ILE A 97 -20.21 -2.95 -5.82
C ILE A 97 -18.69 -3.02 -5.71
N ALA A 98 -18.07 -4.00 -6.39
CA ALA A 98 -16.63 -4.18 -6.37
C ALA A 98 -15.89 -2.97 -6.95
N ASP A 99 -16.36 -2.42 -8.07
CA ASP A 99 -15.77 -1.24 -8.71
C ASP A 99 -15.91 0.01 -7.83
N ILE A 100 -17.09 0.26 -7.27
CA ILE A 100 -17.33 1.41 -6.38
C ILE A 100 -16.42 1.32 -5.15
N CYS A 101 -16.37 0.16 -4.49
CA CYS A 101 -15.47 -0.07 -3.35
C CYS A 101 -14.00 0.16 -3.75
N THR A 102 -13.59 -0.39 -4.89
CA THR A 102 -12.23 -0.25 -5.44
C THR A 102 -11.86 1.21 -5.66
N ILE A 103 -12.72 1.96 -6.35
CA ILE A 103 -12.51 3.39 -6.64
C ILE A 103 -12.41 4.18 -5.34
N LEU A 104 -13.40 4.06 -4.45
CA LEU A 104 -13.43 4.81 -3.19
C LEU A 104 -12.21 4.49 -2.32
N GLY A 105 -11.89 3.20 -2.18
CA GLY A 105 -10.74 2.76 -1.38
C GLY A 105 -9.41 3.28 -1.93
N PHE A 106 -9.19 3.20 -3.24
CA PHE A 106 -7.94 3.70 -3.84
C PHE A 106 -7.86 5.23 -3.92
N LEU A 107 -8.99 5.95 -3.97
CA LEU A 107 -9.00 7.41 -3.80
C LEU A 107 -8.50 7.82 -2.41
N ILE A 108 -8.99 7.13 -1.36
CA ILE A 108 -8.53 7.35 0.02
C ILE A 108 -7.03 7.05 0.13
N VAL A 109 -6.56 5.93 -0.43
CA VAL A 109 -5.13 5.57 -0.44
C VAL A 109 -4.29 6.63 -1.16
N THR A 110 -4.75 7.10 -2.32
CA THR A 110 -4.03 8.09 -3.11
C THR A 110 -3.91 9.41 -2.35
N TRP A 111 -5.00 9.88 -1.74
CA TRP A 111 -4.98 11.09 -0.92
C TRP A 111 -4.08 10.90 0.31
N ALA A 112 -4.18 9.78 1.03
CA ALA A 112 -3.29 9.49 2.15
C ALA A 112 -1.81 9.43 1.74
N THR A 113 -1.53 8.97 0.51
CA THR A 113 -0.16 8.95 -0.04
C THR A 113 0.34 10.36 -0.34
N ILE A 114 -0.52 11.23 -0.89
CA ILE A 114 -0.21 12.64 -1.15
C ILE A 114 0.04 13.39 0.18
N ASP A 115 -0.79 13.15 1.21
CA ASP A 115 -0.62 13.77 2.53
C ASP A 115 0.71 13.38 3.18
N LEU A 116 1.16 12.13 3.01
CA LEU A 116 2.46 11.64 3.48
C LEU A 116 3.64 12.18 2.64
N GLY A 117 3.49 12.21 1.32
CA GLY A 117 4.55 12.59 0.39
C GLY A 117 5.85 11.79 0.59
N THR A 118 6.95 12.50 0.84
CA THR A 118 8.29 11.93 1.04
C THR A 118 8.46 11.17 2.36
N LYS A 119 7.48 11.22 3.26
CA LYS A 119 7.49 10.45 4.51
C LYS A 119 6.95 9.02 4.35
N LEU A 120 6.44 8.68 3.16
CA LEU A 120 5.93 7.35 2.83
C LEU A 120 6.96 6.25 3.10
N GLY A 121 6.50 5.17 3.74
CA GLY A 121 7.27 3.95 3.93
C GLY A 121 6.39 2.72 3.78
N VAL A 122 6.98 1.64 3.25
CA VAL A 122 6.33 0.32 3.28
C VAL A 122 6.46 -0.28 4.68
N SER A 123 7.65 -0.23 5.29
CA SER A 123 7.88 -0.70 6.65
C SER A 123 7.71 0.42 7.67
N PRO A 124 7.27 0.10 8.91
CA PRO A 124 7.19 1.07 9.99
C PRO A 124 8.53 1.76 10.25
N ALA A 125 8.54 3.10 10.21
CA ALA A 125 9.70 3.94 10.47
C ALA A 125 9.24 5.38 10.76
N LYS A 126 10.00 6.11 11.58
CA LYS A 126 9.80 7.55 11.84
C LYS A 126 10.64 8.37 10.87
N ARG A 127 9.98 9.29 10.16
CA ARG A 127 10.59 10.22 9.19
C ARG A 127 10.04 11.62 9.45
N GLY A 128 10.78 12.41 10.24
CA GLY A 128 10.31 13.70 10.71
C GLY A 128 9.03 13.59 11.54
N GLU A 129 8.31 14.72 11.61
CA GLU A 129 7.10 14.85 12.42
C GLU A 129 5.91 14.05 11.89
N LYS A 130 5.05 13.59 12.80
CA LYS A 130 3.78 12.93 12.51
C LYS A 130 2.91 13.83 11.65
N VAL A 131 2.41 13.30 10.53
CA VAL A 131 1.50 14.04 9.65
C VAL A 131 0.12 14.11 10.31
N THR A 132 -0.40 15.32 10.53
CA THR A 132 -1.70 15.58 11.18
C THR A 132 -2.64 16.42 10.31
N LYS A 133 -2.31 16.58 9.02
CA LYS A 133 -3.12 17.30 8.02
C LYS A 133 -3.85 16.34 7.09
N GLY A 134 -4.83 16.86 6.34
CA GLY A 134 -5.58 16.07 5.36
C GLY A 134 -6.36 14.93 6.02
N LEU A 135 -6.34 13.74 5.40
CA LEU A 135 -7.04 12.56 5.92
C LEU A 135 -6.52 12.09 7.28
N TYR A 136 -5.25 12.35 7.59
CA TYR A 136 -4.62 11.98 8.87
C TYR A 136 -5.17 12.79 10.06
N LYS A 137 -5.96 13.85 9.82
CA LYS A 137 -6.72 14.54 10.87
C LYS A 137 -7.97 13.75 11.30
N LEU A 138 -8.54 12.95 10.38
CA LEU A 138 -9.81 12.26 10.58
C LEU A 138 -9.62 10.83 11.08
N VAL A 139 -8.62 10.13 10.53
CA VAL A 139 -8.33 8.72 10.83
C VAL A 139 -6.83 8.56 11.03
N GLY A 140 -6.40 7.76 12.02
CA GLY A 140 -4.97 7.58 12.31
C GLY A 140 -4.19 6.88 11.19
N HIS A 141 -4.82 5.94 10.48
CA HIS A 141 -4.23 5.22 9.35
C HIS A 141 -5.18 5.16 8.14
N PRO A 142 -5.40 6.30 7.45
CA PRO A 142 -6.35 6.38 6.34
C PRO A 142 -5.98 5.48 5.17
N MET A 143 -4.68 5.22 4.96
CA MET A 143 -4.20 4.31 3.92
C MET A 143 -4.70 2.87 4.13
N TYR A 144 -4.67 2.36 5.37
CA TYR A 144 -5.18 1.03 5.69
C TYR A 144 -6.71 0.95 5.57
N LEU A 145 -7.41 2.02 5.93
CA LEU A 145 -8.86 2.13 5.71
C LEU A 145 -9.20 2.04 4.22
N GLY A 146 -8.48 2.79 3.37
CA GLY A 146 -8.67 2.74 1.92
C GLY A 146 -8.41 1.35 1.34
N TYR A 147 -7.34 0.66 1.77
CA TYR A 147 -7.10 -0.72 1.35
C TYR A 147 -8.21 -1.69 1.78
N ALA A 148 -8.73 -1.53 3.00
CA ALA A 148 -9.84 -2.34 3.51
C ALA A 148 -11.10 -2.14 2.66
N ILE A 149 -11.43 -0.90 2.30
CA ILE A 149 -12.59 -0.60 1.46
C ILE A 149 -12.40 -1.16 0.05
N ALA A 150 -11.25 -0.91 -0.58
CA ALA A 150 -10.97 -1.40 -1.94
C ALA A 150 -11.09 -2.92 -2.06
N GLN A 151 -10.61 -3.64 -1.05
CA GLN A 151 -10.60 -5.10 -1.04
C GLN A 151 -11.94 -5.73 -0.62
N LEU A 152 -12.78 -5.02 0.16
CA LEU A 152 -14.04 -5.56 0.64
C LEU A 152 -14.99 -5.89 -0.53
N GLY A 153 -15.07 -5.01 -1.53
CA GLY A 153 -15.91 -5.21 -2.71
C GLY A 153 -15.58 -6.49 -3.49
N TRP A 154 -14.32 -6.93 -3.43
CA TRP A 154 -13.83 -8.10 -4.14
C TRP A 154 -14.26 -9.44 -3.56
N ILE A 155 -14.77 -9.45 -2.32
CA ILE A 155 -15.39 -10.63 -1.73
C ILE A 155 -16.67 -11.01 -2.50
N PHE A 156 -17.39 -10.03 -3.03
CA PHE A 156 -18.61 -10.24 -3.81
C PHE A 156 -18.36 -10.78 -5.22
N LEU A 157 -17.16 -10.54 -5.78
CA LEU A 157 -16.73 -11.12 -7.05
C LEU A 157 -16.32 -12.59 -6.91
N ASN A 158 -15.61 -12.91 -5.83
CA ASN A 158 -15.19 -14.27 -5.55
C ASN A 158 -15.15 -14.52 -4.04
N LYS A 159 -16.00 -15.43 -3.56
CA LYS A 159 -16.14 -15.74 -2.12
C LYS A 159 -14.82 -16.17 -1.46
N TRP A 160 -13.90 -16.79 -2.20
CA TRP A 160 -12.60 -17.22 -1.66
C TRP A 160 -11.70 -16.04 -1.28
N ASN A 161 -11.96 -14.85 -1.82
CA ASN A 161 -11.26 -13.63 -1.44
C ASN A 161 -11.50 -13.25 0.03
N VAL A 162 -12.52 -13.78 0.70
CA VAL A 162 -12.74 -13.56 2.14
C VAL A 162 -11.54 -13.99 2.97
N LEU A 163 -10.85 -15.07 2.59
CA LEU A 163 -9.68 -15.56 3.32
C LEU A 163 -8.51 -14.58 3.19
N ILE A 164 -8.27 -14.12 1.96
CA ILE A 164 -7.21 -13.14 1.67
C ILE A 164 -7.52 -11.82 2.39
N TYR A 165 -8.79 -11.40 2.37
CA TYR A 165 -9.26 -10.19 3.05
C TYR A 165 -8.98 -10.24 4.55
N LEU A 166 -9.34 -11.33 5.24
CA LEU A 166 -9.10 -11.47 6.67
C LEU A 166 -7.61 -11.42 7.02
N VAL A 167 -6.75 -12.04 6.19
CA VAL A 167 -5.30 -11.96 6.36
C VAL A 167 -4.82 -10.52 6.17
N CYS A 168 -5.25 -9.83 5.11
CA CYS A 168 -4.93 -8.42 4.88
C CYS A 168 -5.33 -7.54 6.06
N MET A 169 -6.56 -7.68 6.56
CA MET A 169 -7.07 -6.89 7.70
C MET A 169 -6.24 -7.12 8.96
N THR A 170 -5.89 -8.38 9.25
CA THR A 170 -5.02 -8.72 10.38
C THR A 170 -3.66 -8.03 10.25
N LEU A 171 -3.04 -8.11 9.07
CA LEU A 171 -1.75 -7.50 8.82
C LEU A 171 -1.80 -5.97 8.86
N PHE A 172 -2.88 -5.34 8.40
CA PHE A 172 -3.08 -3.90 8.51
C PHE A 172 -3.15 -3.45 9.97
N VAL A 173 -3.87 -4.18 10.82
CA VAL A 173 -3.93 -3.87 12.26
C VAL A 173 -2.55 -4.04 12.92
N VAL A 174 -1.84 -5.14 12.61
CA VAL A 174 -0.49 -5.38 13.15
C VAL A 174 0.48 -4.27 12.72
N ARG A 175 0.43 -3.85 11.45
CA ARG A 175 1.27 -2.77 10.93
C ARG A 175 0.91 -1.41 11.53
N ALA A 176 -0.37 -1.08 11.64
CA ALA A 176 -0.83 0.15 12.28
C ALA A 176 -0.32 0.27 13.71
N LYS A 177 -0.46 -0.80 14.52
CA LYS A 177 0.05 -0.83 15.90
C LYS A 177 1.57 -0.65 15.96
N ALA A 178 2.30 -1.28 15.04
CA ALA A 178 3.76 -1.13 14.97
C ALA A 178 4.20 0.29 14.56
N GLU A 179 3.44 0.96 13.69
CA GLU A 179 3.68 2.34 13.29
C GLU A 179 3.45 3.32 14.45
N VAL A 180 2.33 3.17 15.17
CA VAL A 180 2.03 4.01 16.35
C VAL A 180 3.17 3.93 17.37
N LYS A 181 3.64 2.71 17.67
CA LYS A 181 4.75 2.48 18.62
C LYS A 181 6.09 3.13 18.23
N ILE A 182 6.31 3.42 16.94
CA ILE A 182 7.57 4.00 16.45
C ILE A 182 7.46 5.52 16.32
N ILE A 183 6.27 6.02 16.03
CA ILE A 183 6.04 7.45 15.78
C ILE A 183 5.89 8.22 17.10
N GLU A 184 5.20 7.63 18.08
CA GLU A 184 5.00 8.14 19.44
C GLU A 184 6.20 7.84 20.34
#